data_AF-A0A376P421-F1
#
_entry.id   AF-A0A376P421-F1
#
_cell.length_a   1.000
_cell.length_b   1.000
_cell.length_c   1.000
_cell.angle_alpha   90.00
_cell.angle_beta   90.00
_cell.angle_gamma   90.00
#
_symmetry.space_group_name_H-M   'P 1'
#
loop_
_entity.id
_entity.type
_entity.pdbx_description
1 polymer ?
#
loop_
_entity_poly.entity_id
_entity_poly.type
_entity_poly.pdbx_seq_one_letter_code
_entity_poly.pdbx_strand_id
1 'polypeptide(L)'
;MPKTDIRAVHQALDAEHRTWAREDDSPQGSVKARLEQAWPDSLADGQLIKDDEGRDQLKAMPEAKRSSMFPDPWRTNPVGRFWDRLRGRDVTPRYLARLTKEEQESEQKWRTVGTIRRYILLILTLAQTVVATWYMKTILPYQGWALINPMDMVGQDLWVSFMQLLPYMLQTGILILFAVLFCWVSAGFWTALMGFLQLLIGRDKYSISASTVGDEPLNPEHRTALIMPICNEDVNRVFAGLRCNVGISKSHRECQTL
;
A
#
# COMPACT_ATOMS: atom_id res chain seq x y z
N MET A 1 -25.58 -30.81 -41.88
CA MET A 1 -25.43 -29.63 -42.74
C MET A 1 -24.39 -29.96 -43.79
N PRO A 2 -24.62 -29.69 -45.08
CA PRO A 2 -23.58 -29.91 -46.08
C PRO A 2 -22.36 -29.09 -45.67
N LYS A 3 -21.18 -29.72 -45.67
CA LYS A 3 -19.89 -29.04 -45.51
C LYS A 3 -19.58 -28.26 -46.79
N THR A 4 -20.45 -27.32 -47.14
CA THR A 4 -20.12 -26.28 -48.11
C THR A 4 -18.87 -25.61 -47.56
N ASP A 5 -17.80 -25.64 -48.34
CA ASP A 5 -16.44 -25.33 -47.92
C ASP A 5 -16.34 -23.87 -47.44
N ILE A 6 -16.58 -23.63 -46.14
CA ILE A 6 -16.58 -22.28 -45.53
C ILE A 6 -15.23 -21.59 -45.78
N ARG A 7 -14.16 -22.38 -45.92
CA ARG A 7 -12.83 -21.92 -46.32
C ARG A 7 -12.83 -21.31 -47.71
N ALA A 8 -13.47 -21.93 -48.70
CA ALA A 8 -13.54 -21.37 -50.05
C ALA A 8 -14.23 -20.00 -50.07
N VAL A 9 -15.24 -19.80 -49.19
CA VAL A 9 -15.89 -18.50 -49.01
C VAL A 9 -14.92 -17.47 -48.43
N HIS A 10 -14.15 -17.82 -47.39
CA HIS A 10 -13.16 -16.91 -46.82
C HIS A 10 -12.01 -16.59 -47.78
N GLN A 11 -11.59 -17.55 -48.61
CA GLN A 11 -10.58 -17.34 -49.64
C GLN A 11 -11.10 -16.46 -50.79
N ALA A 12 -12.35 -16.62 -51.19
CA ALA A 12 -12.97 -15.77 -52.22
C ALA A 12 -13.19 -14.32 -51.74
N LEU A 13 -13.41 -14.13 -50.44
CA LEU A 13 -13.57 -12.82 -49.80
C LEU A 13 -12.22 -12.18 -49.39
N ASP A 14 -11.12 -12.91 -49.49
CA ASP A 14 -9.78 -12.40 -49.21
C ASP A 14 -9.22 -11.70 -50.46
N ALA A 15 -9.33 -10.36 -50.49
CA ALA A 15 -8.83 -9.56 -51.60
C ALA A 15 -7.31 -9.71 -51.81
N GLU A 16 -6.55 -10.00 -50.74
CA GLU A 16 -5.09 -10.11 -50.77
C GLU A 16 -4.61 -11.55 -51.00
N HIS A 17 -5.52 -12.53 -51.09
CA HIS A 17 -5.24 -13.95 -51.35
C HIS A 17 -4.11 -14.52 -50.48
N ARG A 18 -4.16 -14.23 -49.18
CA ARG A 18 -3.10 -14.58 -48.23
C ARG A 18 -3.07 -16.08 -47.98
N THR A 19 -1.85 -16.63 -47.89
CA THR A 19 -1.63 -18.03 -47.53
C THR A 19 -1.43 -18.17 -46.02
N TRP A 20 -2.34 -18.90 -45.37
CA TRP A 20 -2.27 -19.17 -43.92
C TRP A 20 -1.64 -20.53 -43.67
N ALA A 21 -0.76 -20.62 -42.65
CA ALA A 21 -0.08 -21.86 -42.29
C ALA A 21 -1.04 -22.90 -41.67
N ARG A 22 -2.08 -22.42 -40.98
CA ARG A 22 -3.11 -23.26 -40.35
C ARG A 22 -4.44 -23.04 -41.05
N GLU A 23 -5.18 -24.13 -41.27
CA GLU A 23 -6.47 -24.09 -41.98
C GLU A 23 -7.53 -23.24 -41.27
N ASP A 24 -7.49 -23.22 -39.93
CA ASP A 24 -8.42 -22.47 -39.07
C ASP A 24 -8.25 -20.94 -39.17
N ASP A 25 -7.14 -20.44 -39.72
CA ASP A 25 -6.83 -19.01 -39.80
C ASP A 25 -7.37 -18.34 -41.07
N SER A 26 -7.92 -19.12 -42.01
CA SER A 26 -8.54 -18.60 -43.24
C SER A 26 -9.58 -17.48 -43.04
N PRO A 27 -10.37 -17.41 -41.95
CA PRO A 27 -11.30 -16.31 -41.73
C PRO A 27 -10.62 -14.95 -41.56
N GLN A 28 -9.35 -14.90 -41.16
CA GLN A 28 -8.61 -13.67 -40.90
C GLN A 28 -8.42 -12.81 -42.16
N GLY A 29 -8.23 -13.43 -43.35
CA GLY A 29 -8.10 -12.70 -44.62
C GLY A 29 -9.40 -12.04 -45.10
N SER A 30 -10.54 -12.58 -44.70
CA SER A 30 -11.87 -12.06 -45.08
C SER A 30 -12.45 -11.02 -44.11
N VAL A 31 -11.69 -10.60 -43.08
CA VAL A 31 -12.20 -9.71 -42.02
C VAL A 31 -12.64 -8.36 -42.58
N LYS A 32 -11.82 -7.72 -43.40
CA LYS A 32 -12.14 -6.43 -44.02
C LYS A 32 -13.43 -6.51 -44.87
N ALA A 33 -13.49 -7.46 -45.80
CA ALA A 33 -14.66 -7.61 -46.69
C ALA A 33 -15.95 -7.88 -45.91
N ARG A 34 -15.89 -8.70 -44.85
CA ARG A 34 -17.05 -8.98 -43.99
C ARG A 34 -17.48 -7.76 -43.18
N LEU A 35 -16.53 -6.97 -42.68
CA LEU A 35 -16.83 -5.75 -41.94
C LEU A 35 -17.43 -4.68 -42.85
N GLU A 36 -16.94 -4.54 -44.09
CA GLU A 36 -17.51 -3.65 -45.10
C GLU A 36 -18.94 -4.06 -45.49
N GLN A 37 -19.19 -5.37 -45.61
CA GLN A 37 -20.51 -5.87 -45.95
C GLN A 37 -21.52 -5.75 -44.79
N ALA A 38 -21.08 -6.00 -43.55
CA ALA A 38 -21.95 -5.98 -42.39
C ALA A 38 -22.16 -4.56 -41.81
N TRP A 39 -21.16 -3.69 -41.91
CA TRP A 39 -21.15 -2.34 -41.35
C TRP A 39 -20.53 -1.31 -42.33
N PRO A 40 -21.20 -1.01 -43.46
CA PRO A 40 -20.66 -0.13 -44.49
C PRO A 40 -20.37 1.29 -44.00
N ASP A 41 -21.20 1.81 -43.09
CA ASP A 41 -21.07 3.19 -42.56
C ASP A 41 -20.03 3.33 -41.45
N SER A 42 -19.60 2.23 -40.82
CA SER A 42 -18.74 2.27 -39.62
C SER A 42 -17.25 2.24 -39.92
N LEU A 43 -16.86 1.96 -41.17
CA LEU A 43 -15.47 1.84 -41.60
C LEU A 43 -14.89 3.11 -42.24
N ALA A 44 -15.70 4.16 -42.39
CA ALA A 44 -15.35 5.38 -43.13
C ALA A 44 -14.16 6.18 -42.55
N ASP A 45 -13.70 5.88 -41.34
CA ASP A 45 -12.77 6.72 -40.58
C ASP A 45 -11.43 6.03 -40.26
N GLY A 46 -10.97 5.11 -41.12
CA GLY A 46 -9.66 4.45 -40.97
C GLY A 46 -9.53 3.61 -39.70
N GLN A 47 -10.65 3.12 -39.15
CA GLN A 47 -10.69 2.30 -37.93
C GLN A 47 -10.07 0.91 -38.11
N LEU A 48 -9.85 0.48 -39.36
CA LEU A 48 -9.09 -0.72 -39.68
C LEU A 48 -7.59 -0.36 -39.71
N ILE A 49 -6.89 -0.84 -38.69
CA ILE A 49 -5.43 -0.81 -38.60
C ILE A 49 -4.89 -2.21 -38.92
N LYS A 50 -3.64 -2.27 -39.38
CA LYS A 50 -2.91 -3.53 -39.45
C LYS A 50 -2.18 -3.73 -38.12
N ASP A 51 -2.23 -4.93 -37.56
CA ASP A 51 -1.42 -5.26 -36.39
C ASP A 51 0.07 -5.44 -36.75
N ASP A 52 0.92 -5.72 -35.75
CA ASP A 52 2.36 -5.95 -35.94
C ASP A 52 2.66 -7.17 -36.85
N GLU A 53 1.71 -8.08 -37.04
CA GLU A 53 1.77 -9.25 -37.92
C GLU A 53 1.08 -9.01 -39.28
N GLY A 54 0.62 -7.78 -39.56
CA GLY A 54 -0.02 -7.38 -40.80
C GLY A 54 -1.48 -7.83 -40.98
N ARG A 55 -2.17 -8.21 -39.90
CA ARG A 55 -3.59 -8.63 -39.90
C ARG A 55 -4.55 -7.44 -39.77
N ASP A 56 -5.74 -7.56 -40.35
CA ASP A 56 -6.79 -6.53 -40.20
C ASP A 56 -7.35 -6.53 -38.76
N GLN A 57 -7.18 -5.42 -38.06
CA GLN A 57 -7.66 -5.21 -36.70
C GLN A 57 -8.50 -3.93 -36.60
N LEU A 58 -9.62 -4.01 -35.91
CA LEU A 58 -10.40 -2.83 -35.55
C LEU A 58 -9.75 -2.09 -34.38
N LYS A 59 -9.56 -0.77 -34.52
CA LYS A 59 -9.14 0.13 -33.43
C LYS A 59 -10.29 0.33 -32.43
N ALA A 60 -10.67 -0.74 -31.74
CA ALA A 60 -11.81 -0.77 -30.82
C ALA A 60 -11.52 -0.09 -29.47
N MET A 61 -10.24 0.14 -29.14
CA MET A 61 -9.83 0.69 -27.85
C MET A 61 -8.91 1.90 -28.05
N PRO A 62 -9.08 2.99 -27.27
CA PRO A 62 -8.12 4.09 -27.25
C PRO A 62 -6.76 3.59 -26.77
N GLU A 63 -5.69 4.23 -27.23
CA GLU A 63 -4.33 3.85 -26.84
C GLU A 63 -4.15 3.92 -25.32
N ALA A 64 -3.90 2.78 -24.71
CA ALA A 64 -3.69 2.67 -23.27
C ALA A 64 -2.32 3.25 -22.90
N LYS A 65 -2.28 4.51 -22.48
CA LYS A 65 -1.08 5.12 -21.86
C LYS A 65 -0.86 4.55 -20.46
N ARG A 66 -0.28 3.36 -20.38
CA ARG A 66 0.05 2.73 -19.09
C ARG A 66 1.23 3.47 -18.46
N SER A 67 1.02 4.03 -17.27
CA SER A 67 2.15 4.49 -16.47
C SER A 67 2.98 3.31 -15.99
N SER A 68 4.30 3.44 -16.11
CA SER A 68 5.24 2.46 -15.59
C SER A 68 4.93 2.15 -14.12
N MET A 69 4.75 0.87 -13.83
CA MET A 69 4.47 0.35 -12.49
C MET A 69 5.71 -0.36 -11.94
N PHE A 70 6.90 0.22 -12.15
CA PHE A 70 8.10 -0.26 -11.50
C PHE A 70 8.05 0.12 -10.01
N PRO A 71 8.32 -0.83 -9.09
CA PRO A 71 8.33 -0.54 -7.67
C PRO A 71 9.45 0.45 -7.35
N ASP A 72 9.15 1.44 -6.50
CA ASP A 72 10.20 2.29 -5.95
C ASP A 72 11.11 1.45 -5.03
N PRO A 73 12.44 1.64 -5.09
CA PRO A 73 13.39 0.85 -4.30
C PRO A 73 13.19 1.09 -2.80
N TRP A 74 12.90 0.02 -2.05
CA TRP A 74 12.66 0.10 -0.61
C TRP A 74 13.97 0.32 0.16
N ARG A 75 14.11 1.47 0.84
CA ARG A 75 15.25 1.74 1.73
C ARG A 75 14.87 1.45 3.18
N THR A 76 15.38 0.33 3.71
CA THR A 76 15.13 -0.11 5.10
C THR A 76 15.96 0.65 6.14
N ASN A 77 17.16 1.15 5.79
CA ASN A 77 18.10 1.70 6.77
C ASN A 77 17.64 3.08 7.32
N PRO A 78 17.27 3.19 8.62
CA PRO A 78 16.82 4.44 9.21
C PRO A 78 17.94 5.47 9.34
N VAL A 79 19.18 5.04 9.63
CA VAL A 79 20.34 5.93 9.79
C VAL A 79 20.74 6.53 8.44
N GLY A 80 20.76 5.70 7.40
CA GLY A 80 21.02 6.16 6.03
C GLY A 80 20.00 7.22 5.57
N ARG A 81 18.70 7.00 5.86
CA ARG A 81 17.65 7.97 5.55
C ARG A 81 17.82 9.30 6.29
N PHE A 82 18.24 9.25 7.56
CA PHE A 82 18.48 10.45 8.35
C PHE A 82 19.68 11.25 7.83
N TRP A 83 20.80 10.58 7.52
CA TRP A 83 21.98 11.21 6.93
C TRP A 83 21.74 11.79 5.54
N ASP A 84 20.96 11.11 4.70
CA ASP A 84 20.58 11.65 3.39
C ASP A 84 19.67 12.88 3.54
N ARG A 85 18.75 12.88 4.52
CA ARG A 85 17.92 14.05 4.83
C ARG A 85 18.76 15.24 5.28
N LEU A 86 19.77 15.02 6.12
CA LEU A 86 20.69 16.07 6.56
C LEU A 86 21.58 16.60 5.44
N ARG A 87 21.94 15.77 4.46
CA ARG A 87 22.70 16.19 3.27
C ARG A 87 21.82 16.73 2.13
N GLY A 88 20.50 16.85 2.33
CA GLY A 88 19.56 17.31 1.29
C GLY A 88 19.42 16.35 0.11
N ARG A 89 19.70 15.06 0.30
CA ARG A 89 19.58 13.98 -0.71
C ARG A 89 18.31 13.17 -0.52
N ASP A 90 17.22 13.79 -0.09
CA ASP A 90 15.97 13.07 0.09
C ASP A 90 15.33 12.77 -1.27
N VAL A 91 15.11 11.48 -1.53
CA VAL A 91 14.40 11.03 -2.72
C VAL A 91 12.90 11.15 -2.48
N THR A 92 12.27 12.10 -3.15
CA THR A 92 10.80 12.17 -3.19
C THR A 92 10.27 10.97 -3.98
N PRO A 93 9.40 10.13 -3.39
CA PRO A 93 8.84 8.99 -4.11
C PRO A 93 8.07 9.45 -5.36
N ARG A 94 8.10 8.63 -6.41
CA ARG A 94 7.66 9.05 -7.76
C ARG A 94 6.17 9.36 -7.82
N TYR A 95 5.37 8.72 -6.96
CA TYR A 95 3.94 8.98 -6.86
C TYR A 95 3.63 10.40 -6.39
N LEU A 96 4.45 11.00 -5.51
CA LEU A 96 4.23 12.36 -5.03
C LEU A 96 4.39 13.38 -6.17
N ALA A 97 5.31 13.15 -7.11
CA ALA A 97 5.54 14.03 -8.25
C ALA A 97 4.35 14.10 -9.23
N ARG A 98 3.44 13.12 -9.19
CA ARG A 98 2.23 13.09 -10.02
C ARG A 98 1.04 13.83 -9.39
N LEU A 99 1.05 14.01 -8.07
CA LEU A 99 -0.04 14.65 -7.33
C LEU A 99 -0.02 16.18 -7.51
N THR A 100 -1.19 16.80 -7.41
CA THR A 100 -1.30 18.25 -7.38
C THR A 100 -0.62 18.82 -6.13
N LYS A 101 -0.22 20.09 -6.15
CA LYS A 101 0.47 20.72 -4.99
C LYS A 101 -0.37 20.67 -3.72
N GLU A 102 -1.68 20.84 -3.83
CA GLU A 102 -2.60 20.79 -2.69
C GLU A 102 -2.69 19.38 -2.08
N GLU A 103 -2.70 18.34 -2.91
CA GLU A 103 -2.67 16.94 -2.48
C GLU A 103 -1.33 16.55 -1.86
N GLN A 104 -0.21 17.08 -2.37
CA GLN A 104 1.11 16.86 -1.78
C GLN A 104 1.20 17.40 -0.35
N GLU A 105 0.66 18.59 -0.09
CA GLU A 105 0.66 19.17 1.24
C GLU A 105 -0.22 18.40 2.23
N SER A 106 -1.37 17.88 1.79
CA SER A 106 -2.26 17.10 2.65
C SER A 106 -1.62 15.77 3.05
N GLU A 107 -0.98 15.07 2.11
CA GLU A 107 -0.15 13.88 2.35
C GLU A 107 0.98 14.17 3.35
N GLN A 108 1.71 15.26 3.16
CA GLN A 108 2.80 15.65 4.07
C GLN A 108 2.29 15.95 5.48
N LYS A 109 1.17 16.67 5.61
CA LYS A 109 0.50 16.94 6.89
C LYS A 109 0.08 15.63 7.56
N TRP A 110 -0.52 14.70 6.82
CA TRP A 110 -0.92 13.38 7.33
C TRP A 110 0.28 12.57 7.84
N ARG A 111 1.36 12.50 7.07
CA ARG A 111 2.60 11.81 7.47
C ARG A 111 3.24 12.45 8.69
N THR A 112 3.29 13.78 8.73
CA THR A 112 3.86 14.54 9.85
C THR A 112 3.08 14.29 11.13
N VAL A 113 1.74 14.39 11.07
CA VAL A 113 0.84 14.07 12.20
C VAL A 113 1.05 12.63 12.67
N GLY A 114 1.13 11.66 11.75
CA GLY A 114 1.41 10.26 12.09
C GLY A 114 2.75 10.07 12.80
N THR A 115 3.80 10.73 12.31
CA THR A 115 5.12 10.68 12.97
C THR A 115 5.12 11.35 14.35
N ILE A 116 4.45 12.49 14.52
CA ILE A 116 4.34 13.19 15.80
C ILE A 116 3.65 12.30 16.83
N ARG A 117 2.51 11.68 16.49
CA ARG A 117 1.79 10.76 17.38
C ARG A 117 2.69 9.60 17.84
N ARG A 118 3.47 9.02 16.92
CA ARG A 118 4.42 7.94 17.22
C ARG A 118 5.56 8.40 18.12
N TYR A 119 6.11 9.59 17.89
CA TYR A 119 7.19 10.15 18.73
C TYR A 119 6.70 10.53 20.12
N ILE A 120 5.50 11.11 20.25
CA ILE A 120 4.90 11.41 21.56
C ILE A 120 4.76 10.13 22.39
N LEU A 121 4.21 9.06 21.78
CA LEU A 121 4.09 7.75 22.42
C LEU A 121 5.46 7.21 22.84
N LEU A 122 6.45 7.26 21.95
CA LEU A 122 7.81 6.78 22.23
C LEU A 122 8.48 7.58 23.36
N ILE A 123 8.31 8.91 23.37
CA ILE A 123 8.90 9.77 24.41
C ILE A 123 8.22 9.50 25.75
N LEU A 124 6.88 9.39 25.79
CA LEU A 124 6.14 9.09 27.00
C LEU A 124 6.53 7.73 27.59
N THR A 125 6.65 6.69 26.76
CA THR A 125 7.05 5.35 27.20
C THR A 125 8.48 5.33 27.72
N LEU A 126 9.43 5.99 27.04
CA LEU A 126 10.82 6.06 27.49
C LEU A 126 10.97 6.90 28.76
N ALA A 127 10.35 8.08 28.83
CA ALA A 127 10.41 8.96 29.98
C ALA A 127 9.94 8.25 31.25
N GLN A 128 8.80 7.57 31.20
CA GLN A 128 8.32 6.83 32.36
C GLN A 128 9.17 5.59 32.69
N THR A 129 9.77 4.94 31.69
CA THR A 129 10.69 3.81 31.92
C THR A 129 11.95 4.27 32.65
N VAL A 130 12.48 5.45 32.28
CA VAL A 130 13.62 6.08 32.97
C VAL A 130 13.23 6.43 34.41
N VAL A 131 12.08 7.08 34.62
CA VAL A 131 11.60 7.43 35.96
C VAL A 131 11.38 6.19 36.81
N ALA A 132 10.72 5.15 36.30
CA ALA A 132 10.48 3.90 37.00
C ALA A 132 11.78 3.18 37.34
N THR A 133 12.75 3.14 36.42
CA THR A 133 14.07 2.54 36.65
C THR A 133 14.85 3.34 37.69
N TRP A 134 14.74 4.67 37.67
CA TRP A 134 15.35 5.54 38.67
C TRP A 134 14.77 5.30 40.07
N TYR A 135 13.44 5.23 40.20
CA TYR A 135 12.79 4.86 41.46
C TYR A 135 13.17 3.45 41.93
N MET A 136 13.20 2.45 41.04
CA MET A 136 13.64 1.10 41.39
C MET A 136 15.09 1.08 41.89
N LYS A 137 15.98 1.87 41.27
CA LYS A 137 17.35 2.06 41.76
C LYS A 137 17.38 2.59 43.19
N THR A 138 16.46 3.49 43.58
CA THR A 138 16.37 4.03 44.96
C THR A 138 15.97 3.01 46.03
N ILE A 139 15.27 1.94 45.65
CA ILE A 139 14.78 0.91 46.58
C ILE A 139 15.84 -0.20 46.79
N LEU A 140 16.79 -0.34 45.86
CA LEU A 140 17.83 -1.37 45.93
C LEU A 140 18.94 -0.96 46.92
N PRO A 141 19.34 -1.84 47.86
CA PRO A 141 20.32 -1.53 48.92
C PRO A 141 21.75 -1.33 48.41
N TYR A 142 22.10 -1.83 47.22
CA TYR A 142 23.43 -1.72 46.63
C TYR A 142 23.49 -0.54 45.63
N GLN A 143 23.61 0.69 46.14
CA GLN A 143 23.53 1.91 45.31
C GLN A 143 24.86 2.42 44.71
N GLY A 144 25.93 1.62 44.71
CA GLY A 144 27.28 2.12 44.38
C GLY A 144 27.89 1.56 43.09
N TRP A 145 27.89 2.35 42.00
CA TRP A 145 29.01 2.35 41.03
C TRP A 145 30.13 3.32 41.47
N ALA A 146 30.08 3.77 42.73
CA ALA A 146 31.00 4.75 43.31
C ALA A 146 32.17 4.10 44.09
N LEU A 147 32.32 2.76 44.03
CA LEU A 147 33.30 2.03 44.86
C LEU A 147 34.09 0.97 44.07
N ILE A 148 34.13 1.08 42.74
CA ILE A 148 35.16 0.41 41.95
C ILE A 148 36.13 1.51 41.51
N ASN A 149 37.04 1.89 42.40
CA ASN A 149 38.29 2.45 41.92
C ASN A 149 39.00 1.29 41.19
N PRO A 150 39.26 1.37 39.87
CA PRO A 150 39.98 0.32 39.15
C PRO A 150 41.39 0.06 39.72
N MET A 151 41.84 0.93 40.62
CA MET A 151 43.12 0.89 41.31
C MET A 151 43.14 -0.04 42.54
N ASP A 152 41.99 -0.33 43.19
CA ASP A 152 41.91 -1.25 44.34
C ASP A 152 41.76 -2.73 43.92
N MET A 153 41.38 -2.98 42.65
CA MET A 153 41.08 -4.32 42.14
C MET A 153 42.31 -5.07 41.58
N VAL A 154 43.48 -4.43 41.58
CA VAL A 154 44.73 -4.99 40.99
C VAL A 154 45.47 -5.92 41.97
N GLY A 155 45.12 -5.93 43.27
CA GLY A 155 45.83 -6.70 44.30
C GLY A 155 44.98 -7.63 45.17
N GLN A 156 43.71 -7.90 44.81
CA GLN A 156 42.77 -8.65 45.65
C GLN A 156 42.56 -10.11 45.17
N ASP A 157 42.35 -11.03 46.11
CA ASP A 157 42.00 -12.43 45.85
C ASP A 157 40.76 -12.54 44.95
N LEU A 158 40.86 -13.35 43.88
CA LEU A 158 39.81 -13.60 42.89
C LEU A 158 38.46 -13.99 43.52
N TRP A 159 38.49 -14.68 44.66
CA TRP A 159 37.29 -15.16 45.36
C TRP A 159 36.50 -14.04 46.06
N VAL A 160 37.21 -13.05 46.61
CA VAL A 160 36.58 -11.88 47.27
C VAL A 160 35.96 -10.96 46.22
N SER A 161 36.69 -10.72 45.12
CA SER A 161 36.18 -9.99 43.95
C SER A 161 34.91 -10.64 43.39
N PHE A 162 34.87 -11.98 43.33
CA PHE A 162 33.69 -12.70 42.85
C PHE A 162 32.48 -12.54 43.77
N MET A 163 32.63 -12.76 45.08
CA MET A 163 31.53 -12.61 46.06
C MET A 163 31.01 -11.16 46.14
N GLN A 164 31.88 -10.19 45.91
CA GLN A 164 31.52 -8.77 45.90
C GLN A 164 30.87 -8.33 44.59
N LEU A 165 31.27 -8.89 43.44
CA LEU A 165 30.72 -8.55 42.12
C LEU A 165 29.37 -9.23 41.82
N LEU A 166 29.15 -10.45 42.34
CA LEU A 166 27.93 -11.23 42.16
C LEU A 166 26.62 -10.47 42.49
N PRO A 167 26.48 -9.75 43.63
CA PRO A 167 25.27 -8.98 43.92
C PRO A 167 25.04 -7.83 42.92
N TYR A 168 26.09 -7.19 42.40
CA TYR A 168 25.95 -6.12 41.40
C TYR A 168 25.59 -6.66 40.01
N MET A 169 26.08 -7.85 39.64
CA MET A 169 25.69 -8.52 38.40
C MET A 169 24.21 -8.91 38.42
N LEU A 170 23.73 -9.48 39.54
CA LEU A 170 22.31 -9.81 39.72
C LEU A 170 21.44 -8.55 39.73
N GLN A 171 21.88 -7.50 40.43
CA GLN A 171 21.18 -6.21 40.47
C GLN A 171 21.07 -5.57 39.08
N THR A 172 22.16 -5.58 38.30
CA THR A 172 22.16 -5.06 36.93
C THR A 172 21.26 -5.91 36.04
N GLY A 173 21.31 -7.23 36.19
CA GLY A 173 20.43 -8.17 35.47
C GLY A 173 18.95 -7.93 35.73
N ILE A 174 18.54 -7.76 36.99
CA ILE A 174 17.14 -7.51 37.34
C ILE A 174 16.68 -6.11 36.90
N LEU A 175 17.55 -5.10 36.93
CA LEU A 175 17.23 -3.76 36.41
C LEU A 175 17.04 -3.77 34.89
N ILE A 176 17.89 -4.48 34.14
CA ILE A 176 17.74 -4.64 32.69
C ILE A 176 16.43 -5.38 32.38
N LEU A 177 16.18 -6.49 33.06
CA LEU A 177 14.97 -7.28 32.87
C LEU A 177 13.71 -6.44 33.19
N PHE A 178 13.73 -5.73 34.30
CA PHE A 178 12.67 -4.80 34.70
C PHE A 178 12.44 -3.73 33.63
N ALA A 179 13.50 -3.07 33.13
CA ALA A 179 13.38 -2.02 32.12
C ALA A 179 12.76 -2.56 30.82
N VAL A 180 13.17 -3.76 30.38
CA VAL A 180 12.62 -4.39 29.16
C VAL A 180 11.14 -4.77 29.35
N LEU A 181 10.79 -5.44 30.45
CA LEU A 181 9.41 -5.82 30.73
C LEU A 181 8.51 -4.59 30.93
N PHE A 182 8.98 -3.61 31.68
CA PHE A 182 8.24 -2.38 31.95
C PHE A 182 8.03 -1.59 30.65
N CYS A 183 9.06 -1.48 29.80
CA CYS A 183 8.95 -0.84 28.48
C CYS A 183 7.88 -1.54 27.61
N TRP A 184 7.83 -2.87 27.62
CA TRP A 184 6.83 -3.64 26.89
C TRP A 184 5.40 -3.38 27.40
N VAL A 185 5.19 -3.44 28.71
CA VAL A 185 3.87 -3.17 29.33
C VAL A 185 3.44 -1.72 29.09
N SER A 186 4.37 -0.79 29.25
CA SER A 186 4.21 0.64 28.98
C SER A 186 3.76 0.90 27.54
N ALA A 187 4.37 0.24 26.56
CA ALA A 187 4.00 0.39 25.16
C ALA A 187 2.55 -0.04 24.90
N GLY A 188 2.12 -1.17 25.47
CA GLY A 188 0.73 -1.62 25.42
C GLY A 188 -0.24 -0.66 26.12
N PHE A 189 0.13 -0.14 27.29
CA PHE A 189 -0.70 0.80 28.05
C PHE A 189 -0.92 2.12 27.30
N TRP A 190 0.14 2.76 26.81
CA TRP A 190 0.04 4.05 26.13
C TRP A 190 -0.66 3.94 24.77
N THR A 191 -0.47 2.83 24.04
CA THR A 191 -1.21 2.59 22.80
C THR A 191 -2.69 2.39 23.06
N ALA A 192 -3.08 1.66 24.10
CA ALA A 192 -4.47 1.50 24.52
C ALA A 192 -5.08 2.83 25.00
N LEU A 193 -4.35 3.62 25.80
CA LEU A 193 -4.81 4.93 26.28
C LEU A 193 -5.03 5.91 25.12
N MET A 194 -4.13 5.95 24.14
CA MET A 194 -4.33 6.77 22.93
C MET A 194 -5.55 6.32 22.14
N GLY A 195 -5.75 5.02 21.95
CA GLY A 195 -6.95 4.49 21.30
C GLY A 195 -8.23 4.88 22.05
N PHE A 196 -8.22 4.77 23.37
CA PHE A 196 -9.35 5.16 24.23
C PHE A 196 -9.62 6.68 24.19
N LEU A 197 -8.58 7.52 24.32
CA LEU A 197 -8.70 8.97 24.21
C LEU A 197 -9.19 9.39 22.82
N GLN A 198 -8.74 8.73 21.76
CA GLN A 198 -9.22 8.97 20.41
C GLN A 198 -10.71 8.66 20.26
N LEU A 199 -11.19 7.56 20.86
CA LEU A 199 -12.62 7.22 20.87
C LEU A 199 -13.44 8.23 21.67
N LEU A 200 -12.95 8.71 22.82
CA LEU A 200 -13.63 9.74 23.61
C LEU A 200 -13.69 11.11 22.92
N ILE A 201 -12.61 11.50 22.23
CA ILE A 201 -12.50 12.81 21.59
C ILE A 201 -13.27 12.85 20.25
N GLY A 202 -13.63 11.70 19.68
CA GLY A 202 -14.54 11.59 18.52
C GLY A 202 -14.06 12.27 17.23
N ARG A 203 -12.81 12.74 17.17
CA ARG A 203 -12.24 13.48 16.04
C ARG A 203 -10.94 12.84 15.58
N ASP A 204 -11.03 11.89 14.65
CA ASP A 204 -9.89 11.59 13.79
C ASP A 204 -10.14 12.08 12.37
N LYS A 205 -9.92 13.40 12.18
CA LYS A 205 -9.93 14.09 10.87
C LYS A 205 -8.94 13.48 9.87
N TYR A 206 -8.02 12.63 10.33
CA TYR A 206 -6.96 11.98 9.55
C TYR A 206 -7.10 10.46 9.49
N SER A 207 -8.23 9.90 9.96
CA SER A 207 -8.53 8.48 9.74
C SER A 207 -8.98 8.29 8.29
N ILE A 208 -8.23 7.46 7.56
CA ILE A 208 -8.51 7.10 6.16
C ILE A 208 -9.92 6.49 6.01
N SER A 209 -10.46 5.90 7.07
CA SER A 209 -11.79 5.28 7.06
C SER A 209 -12.96 6.26 7.18
N ALA A 210 -12.75 7.51 7.63
CA ALA A 210 -13.83 8.48 7.76
C ALA A 210 -13.90 9.49 6.59
N SER A 211 -12.79 9.72 5.88
CA SER A 211 -12.74 10.70 4.79
C SER A 211 -13.02 10.12 3.40
N THR A 212 -13.22 8.81 3.28
CA THR A 212 -13.50 8.15 1.99
C THR A 212 -14.96 7.69 1.85
N VAL A 213 -15.74 7.79 2.92
CA VAL A 213 -17.20 7.70 2.87
C VAL A 213 -17.73 9.12 3.10
N GLY A 214 -17.41 10.02 2.18
CA GLY A 214 -18.34 11.10 1.97
C GLY A 214 -19.59 10.44 1.40
N ASP A 215 -20.72 10.50 2.10
CA ASP A 215 -22.05 10.30 1.50
C ASP A 215 -22.35 11.45 0.50
N GLU A 216 -21.35 11.91 -0.25
CA GLU A 216 -21.53 12.85 -1.33
C GLU A 216 -22.12 12.06 -2.49
N PRO A 217 -23.38 12.37 -2.84
CA PRO A 217 -24.08 11.57 -3.81
C PRO A 217 -23.43 11.80 -5.19
N LEU A 218 -23.19 10.69 -5.91
CA LEU A 218 -22.53 10.68 -7.20
C LEU A 218 -23.15 11.74 -8.12
N ASN A 219 -22.34 12.66 -8.65
CA ASN A 219 -22.83 13.72 -9.53
C ASN A 219 -23.48 13.09 -10.79
N PRO A 220 -24.79 13.32 -11.05
CA PRO A 220 -25.50 12.71 -12.17
C PRO A 220 -25.00 13.15 -13.55
N GLU A 221 -24.23 14.25 -13.64
CA GLU A 221 -23.60 14.69 -14.89
C GLU A 221 -22.40 13.81 -15.28
N HIS A 222 -21.78 13.11 -14.31
CA HIS A 222 -20.65 12.22 -14.59
C HIS A 222 -21.14 10.82 -14.99
N ARG A 223 -20.79 10.40 -16.21
CA ARG A 223 -20.99 9.02 -16.68
C ARG A 223 -20.00 8.09 -15.99
N THR A 224 -20.36 7.53 -14.85
CA THR A 224 -19.52 6.58 -14.11
C THR A 224 -19.73 5.15 -14.63
N ALA A 225 -18.68 4.55 -15.21
CA ALA A 225 -18.64 3.14 -15.55
C ALA A 225 -17.94 2.34 -14.44
N LEU A 226 -18.62 1.32 -13.91
CA LEU A 226 -18.03 0.37 -12.95
C LEU A 226 -17.36 -0.77 -13.72
N ILE A 227 -16.03 -0.85 -13.65
CA ILE A 227 -15.25 -1.91 -14.29
C ILE A 227 -14.77 -2.87 -13.20
N MET A 228 -15.15 -4.16 -13.31
CA MET A 228 -14.66 -5.22 -12.44
C MET A 228 -13.96 -6.28 -13.31
N PRO A 229 -12.61 -6.31 -13.36
CA PRO A 229 -11.92 -7.36 -14.09
C PRO A 229 -12.15 -8.70 -13.38
N ILE A 230 -12.49 -9.73 -14.15
CA ILE A 230 -12.70 -11.12 -13.68
C ILE A 230 -11.65 -11.98 -14.38
N CYS A 231 -10.72 -12.54 -13.61
CA CYS A 231 -9.73 -13.51 -14.03
C CYS A 231 -9.83 -14.77 -13.15
N ASN A 232 -10.60 -15.77 -13.61
CA ASN A 232 -10.65 -17.10 -12.98
C ASN A 232 -11.16 -17.12 -11.51
N GLU A 233 -11.91 -16.11 -11.07
CA GLU A 233 -12.58 -16.12 -9.76
C GLU A 233 -13.89 -16.92 -9.77
N ASP A 234 -14.31 -17.37 -8.58
CA ASP A 234 -15.59 -18.05 -8.39
C ASP A 234 -16.78 -17.14 -8.76
N VAL A 235 -17.68 -17.68 -9.59
CA VAL A 235 -18.84 -16.96 -10.14
C VAL A 235 -19.72 -16.39 -9.03
N ASN A 236 -19.97 -17.13 -7.93
CA ASN A 236 -20.81 -16.66 -6.83
C ASN A 236 -20.16 -15.49 -6.09
N ARG A 237 -18.83 -15.52 -5.92
CA ARG A 237 -18.08 -14.43 -5.30
C ARG A 237 -18.13 -13.15 -6.14
N VAL A 238 -18.02 -13.27 -7.46
CA VAL A 238 -18.12 -12.13 -8.37
C VAL A 238 -19.52 -11.54 -8.35
N PHE A 239 -20.57 -12.37 -8.44
CA PHE A 239 -21.96 -11.89 -8.39
C PHE A 239 -22.33 -11.27 -7.05
N ALA A 240 -21.80 -11.79 -5.94
CA ALA A 240 -21.96 -11.16 -4.63
C ALA A 240 -21.30 -9.77 -4.59
N GLY A 241 -20.07 -9.65 -5.11
CA GLY A 241 -19.38 -8.36 -5.23
C GLY A 241 -20.13 -7.36 -6.12
N LEU A 242 -20.67 -7.83 -7.25
CA LEU A 242 -21.47 -7.00 -8.16
C LEU A 242 -22.75 -6.49 -7.49
N ARG A 243 -23.47 -7.37 -6.77
CA ARG A 243 -24.70 -7.00 -6.05
C ARG A 243 -24.43 -5.99 -4.93
N CYS A 244 -23.34 -6.14 -4.18
CA CYS A 244 -22.95 -5.18 -3.15
C CYS A 244 -22.67 -3.80 -3.76
N ASN A 245 -21.86 -3.75 -4.82
CA ASN A 245 -21.46 -2.48 -5.44
C ASN A 245 -22.65 -1.77 -6.12
N VAL A 246 -23.52 -2.52 -6.82
CA VAL A 246 -24.72 -1.95 -7.44
C VAL A 246 -25.75 -1.51 -6.40
N GLY A 247 -25.91 -2.27 -5.30
CA GLY A 247 -26.80 -1.92 -4.20
C GLY A 247 -26.40 -0.61 -3.52
N ILE A 248 -25.10 -0.45 -3.25
CA ILE A 248 -24.54 0.80 -2.70
C ILE A 248 -24.78 1.97 -3.67
N SER A 249 -24.55 1.79 -4.97
CA SER A 249 -24.79 2.85 -5.97
C SER A 249 -26.26 3.24 -6.13
N LYS A 250 -27.20 2.29 -6.02
CA LYS A 250 -28.65 2.57 -6.10
C LYS A 250 -29.15 3.32 -4.86
N SER A 251 -28.78 2.86 -3.66
CA SER A 251 -29.13 3.52 -2.40
C SER A 251 -28.66 4.97 -2.39
N HIS A 252 -27.50 5.25 -2.98
CA HIS A 252 -26.94 6.60 -3.05
C HIS A 252 -27.70 7.53 -4.01
N ARG A 253 -28.36 6.97 -5.03
CA ARG A 253 -29.13 7.71 -6.05
C ARG A 253 -30.54 8.07 -5.56
N GLU A 254 -31.16 7.18 -4.80
CA GLU A 254 -32.49 7.41 -4.18
C GLU A 254 -32.42 8.47 -3.08
N CYS A 255 -31.32 8.56 -2.33
CA CYS A 255 -31.11 9.60 -1.31
C CYS A 255 -30.92 11.02 -1.88
N GLN A 256 -30.65 11.14 -3.19
CA GLN A 256 -30.41 12.42 -3.90
C GLN A 256 -31.68 12.98 -4.55
N THR A 257 -32.77 12.20 -4.57
CA THR A 257 -34.06 12.55 -5.21
C THR A 257 -35.19 12.86 -4.21
N LEU A 258 -34.89 12.87 -2.90
CA LEU A 258 -35.71 13.41 -1.82
C LEU A 258 -35.13 14.74 -1.35
#